data_AF-L2FXK5-F1
#
_entry.id   AF-L2FXK5-F1
#
_cell.length_a   1.000
_cell.length_b   1.000
_cell.length_c   1.000
_cell.angle_alpha   90.00
_cell.angle_beta   90.00
_cell.angle_gamma   90.00
#
_symmetry.space_group_name_H-M   'P 1'
#
loop_
_entity.id
_entity.type
_entity.pdbx_description
1 polymer ?
#
loop_
_entity_poly.entity_id
_entity_poly.type
_entity_poly.pdbx_seq_one_letter_code
_entity_poly.pdbx_strand_id
1 'polypeptide(L)'
;MSNFAQCSWPIWQIDDLTPCFQQDYLKILFPLIIIGFSFLHLAVQTLRSISKNRKHGYEQVSDEHHHSHTELPPDETADDDEDDDEALTMNGGGRLALVKTTTKGSIVQADSPHGQNLSIVVEELAIAGLIAIHIISLVTGSVAGGHGLIVTIVGLVNWVYVAILVTLRLFLGNTKWRVPRIWNHTAFIYLFQWLFTIAIFRSVIVHPPPQLAQILVILEFALTTLLFGLAVTTRKGNKTVLLEWEDGIEPSREPLASLFSLATFSWFDPLILRGYKR
;
A
#
# COMPACT_ATOMS: atom_id res chain seq x y z
N MET A 1 9.00 16.93 34.71
CA MET A 1 9.30 16.38 33.37
C MET A 1 8.59 15.04 33.30
N SER A 2 7.47 14.94 32.60
CA SER A 2 6.80 13.65 32.36
C SER A 2 7.68 12.82 31.44
N ASN A 3 7.94 11.57 31.78
CA ASN A 3 8.70 10.66 30.93
C ASN A 3 7.83 10.19 29.76
N PHE A 4 8.41 10.12 28.56
CA PHE A 4 7.75 9.61 27.35
C PHE A 4 7.30 8.16 27.52
N ALA A 5 6.08 7.85 27.05
CA ALA A 5 5.45 6.53 27.07
C ALA A 5 5.23 5.93 28.48
N GLN A 6 5.36 6.71 29.54
CA GLN A 6 5.04 6.30 30.92
C GLN A 6 3.65 6.80 31.32
N CYS A 7 2.61 6.23 30.72
CA CYS A 7 1.23 6.53 31.10
C CYS A 7 0.85 5.74 32.36
N SER A 8 0.24 6.42 33.34
CA SER A 8 -0.31 5.77 34.52
C SER A 8 -1.49 4.87 34.13
N TRP A 9 -1.53 3.67 34.70
CA TRP A 9 -2.72 2.82 34.61
C TRP A 9 -3.88 3.45 35.40
N PRO A 10 -5.14 3.33 34.94
CA PRO A 10 -5.61 2.57 33.78
C PRO A 10 -5.53 3.33 32.44
N ILE A 11 -5.23 2.63 31.34
CA ILE A 11 -5.17 3.18 29.97
C ILE A 11 -6.55 3.63 29.47
N TRP A 12 -7.59 2.93 29.93
CA TRP A 12 -8.99 3.14 29.57
C TRP A 12 -9.74 3.73 30.77
N GLN A 13 -10.41 4.85 30.56
CA GLN A 13 -11.19 5.52 31.59
C GLN A 13 -12.66 5.57 31.16
N ILE A 14 -13.45 4.63 31.71
CA ILE A 14 -14.89 4.41 31.46
C ILE A 14 -15.21 4.22 29.97
N ASP A 15 -15.34 5.32 29.23
CA ASP A 15 -15.73 5.34 27.83
C ASP A 15 -14.64 5.83 26.90
N ASP A 16 -13.45 6.24 27.36
CA ASP A 16 -12.42 6.85 26.50
C ASP A 16 -10.99 6.44 26.85
N LEU A 17 -10.07 6.61 25.89
CA LEU A 17 -8.65 6.41 26.08
C LEU A 17 -8.03 7.61 26.80
N THR A 18 -7.13 7.36 27.74
CA THR A 18 -6.42 8.44 28.44
C THR A 18 -5.65 9.35 27.45
N PRO A 19 -5.59 10.67 27.70
CA PRO A 19 -4.92 11.62 26.80
C PRO A 19 -3.43 11.33 26.64
N CYS A 20 -2.79 10.78 27.68
CA CYS A 20 -1.40 10.31 27.62
C CYS A 20 -1.23 9.20 26.57
N PHE A 21 -2.10 8.19 26.59
CA PHE A 21 -2.02 7.09 25.63
C PHE A 21 -2.29 7.57 24.19
N GLN A 22 -3.23 8.50 24.01
CA GLN A 22 -3.50 9.08 22.70
C GLN A 22 -2.30 9.86 22.14
N GLN A 23 -1.64 10.69 22.95
CA GLN A 23 -0.51 11.50 22.50
C GLN A 23 0.76 10.66 22.29
N ASP A 24 1.15 9.87 23.30
CA ASP A 24 2.45 9.18 23.29
C ASP A 24 2.42 7.92 22.40
N TYR A 25 1.31 7.18 22.37
CA TYR A 25 1.21 5.93 21.61
C TYR A 25 0.56 6.12 20.24
N LEU A 26 -0.67 6.61 20.19
CA LEU A 26 -1.43 6.69 18.92
C LEU A 26 -0.91 7.76 17.96
N LYS A 27 -0.43 8.90 18.47
CA LYS A 27 0.07 9.99 17.64
C LYS A 27 1.59 9.99 17.43
N ILE A 28 2.37 9.41 18.35
CA ILE A 28 3.83 9.38 18.26
C ILE A 28 4.36 7.98 17.94
N LEU A 29 4.25 7.03 18.89
CA LEU A 29 4.96 5.75 18.80
C LEU A 29 4.50 4.89 17.62
N PHE A 30 3.19 4.66 17.47
CA PHE A 30 2.68 3.76 16.44
C PHE A 30 2.89 4.28 15.02
N PRO A 31 2.63 5.57 14.70
CA PRO A 31 2.96 6.11 13.38
C PRO A 31 4.46 5.97 13.05
N LEU A 32 5.35 6.24 14.00
CA LEU A 32 6.80 6.08 13.80
C LEU A 32 7.22 4.64 13.53
N ILE A 33 6.65 3.67 14.25
CA ILE A 33 6.92 2.24 14.01
C ILE A 33 6.51 1.86 12.59
N ILE A 34 5.37 2.33 12.13
CA ILE A 34 4.84 1.99 10.79
C ILE A 34 5.70 2.59 9.69
N ILE A 35 6.05 3.86 9.79
CA ILE A 35 6.96 4.51 8.84
C ILE A 35 8.32 3.83 8.87
N GLY A 36 8.86 3.53 10.06
CA GLY A 36 10.14 2.88 10.24
C GLY A 36 10.18 1.50 9.61
N PHE A 37 9.13 0.70 9.80
CA PHE A 37 8.98 -0.60 9.15
C PHE A 37 8.87 -0.48 7.64
N SER A 38 8.05 0.45 7.15
CA SER A 38 7.88 0.73 5.72
C SER A 38 9.20 1.13 5.06
N PHE A 39 9.94 2.05 5.68
CA PHE A 39 11.23 2.53 5.21
C PHE A 39 12.28 1.42 5.22
N LEU A 40 12.38 0.64 6.31
CA LEU A 40 13.32 -0.47 6.41
C LEU A 40 13.04 -1.53 5.34
N HIS A 41 11.77 -1.88 5.14
CA HIS A 41 11.38 -2.85 4.13
C HIS A 41 11.74 -2.37 2.71
N LEU A 42 11.45 -1.11 2.38
CA LEU A 42 11.84 -0.50 1.11
C LEU A 42 13.37 -0.44 0.92
N ALA A 43 14.11 -0.11 1.99
CA ALA A 43 15.57 -0.06 1.97
C ALA A 43 16.17 -1.46 1.74
N VAL A 44 15.67 -2.48 2.44
CA VAL A 44 16.10 -3.87 2.25
C VAL A 44 15.80 -4.35 0.83
N GLN A 45 14.60 -4.06 0.31
CA GLN A 45 14.20 -4.47 -1.03
C GLN A 45 15.07 -3.82 -2.12
N THR A 46 15.34 -2.52 -2.00
CA THR A 46 16.20 -1.79 -2.94
C THR A 46 17.65 -2.27 -2.87
N LEU A 47 18.20 -2.52 -1.67
CA LEU A 47 19.54 -3.07 -1.49
C LEU A 47 19.67 -4.49 -2.07
N ARG A 48 18.67 -5.36 -1.84
CA ARG A 48 18.63 -6.71 -2.42
C ARG A 48 18.60 -6.65 -3.95
N SER A 49 17.77 -5.78 -4.52
CA SER A 49 17.69 -5.60 -5.98
C SER A 49 19.03 -5.14 -6.58
N ILE A 50 19.68 -4.15 -5.97
CA ILE A 50 21.00 -3.67 -6.41
C ILE A 50 22.06 -4.78 -6.27
N SER A 51 22.02 -5.56 -5.18
CA SER A 51 22.94 -6.68 -4.98
C SER A 51 22.73 -7.83 -5.97
N LYS A 52 21.49 -8.17 -6.32
CA LYS A 52 21.17 -9.19 -7.34
C LYS A 52 21.60 -8.73 -8.73
N ASN A 53 21.39 -7.45 -9.07
CA ASN A 53 21.86 -6.87 -10.33
C ASN A 53 23.39 -6.81 -10.43
N ARG A 54 24.10 -6.67 -9.31
CA ARG A 54 25.57 -6.80 -9.26
C ARG A 54 26.06 -8.24 -9.47
N LYS A 55 25.26 -9.25 -9.13
CA LYS A 55 25.59 -10.67 -9.35
C LYS A 55 25.37 -11.13 -10.80
N HIS A 56 24.61 -10.39 -11.61
CA HIS A 56 24.43 -10.65 -13.05
C HIS A 56 25.58 -10.09 -13.92
N GLY A 57 26.78 -9.95 -13.36
CA GLY A 57 27.99 -9.65 -14.12
C GLY A 57 28.54 -10.91 -14.76
N TYR A 58 28.03 -11.24 -15.94
CA TYR A 58 28.53 -12.25 -16.89
C TYR A 58 28.69 -13.68 -16.36
N GLU A 59 27.68 -14.51 -16.59
CA GLU A 59 27.91 -15.93 -16.84
C GLU A 59 28.05 -16.11 -18.35
N GLN A 60 29.27 -16.42 -18.79
CA GLN A 60 29.58 -16.68 -20.17
C GLN A 60 28.96 -18.04 -20.52
N VAL A 61 28.03 -18.07 -21.49
CA VAL A 61 27.46 -19.33 -22.00
C VAL A 61 28.62 -20.18 -22.50
N SER A 62 28.89 -21.30 -21.84
CA SER A 62 29.84 -22.29 -22.33
C SER A 62 29.27 -22.90 -23.62
N ASP A 63 29.92 -22.61 -24.74
CA ASP A 63 29.53 -23.02 -26.09
C ASP A 63 29.91 -24.48 -26.40
N GLU A 64 29.79 -25.33 -25.39
CA GLU A 64 29.97 -26.77 -25.51
C GLU A 64 28.93 -27.38 -24.57
N HIS A 65 27.90 -27.97 -25.13
CA HIS A 65 27.50 -29.36 -24.88
C HIS A 65 26.21 -29.64 -25.66
N HIS A 66 26.33 -30.52 -26.66
CA HIS A 66 25.20 -31.23 -27.26
C HIS A 66 24.49 -32.06 -26.19
N HIS A 67 23.46 -31.53 -25.54
CA HIS A 67 22.62 -32.31 -24.62
C HIS A 67 21.38 -32.86 -25.32
N SER A 68 21.35 -34.19 -25.37
CA SER A 68 20.25 -35.03 -25.82
C SER A 68 18.96 -34.72 -25.06
N HIS A 69 17.84 -34.59 -25.77
CA HIS A 69 16.53 -34.13 -25.28
C HIS A 69 15.78 -35.08 -24.32
N THR A 70 16.45 -35.81 -23.44
CA THR A 70 15.81 -36.85 -22.59
C THR A 70 16.23 -36.89 -21.12
N GLU A 71 16.97 -35.90 -20.60
CA GLU A 71 17.27 -35.87 -19.16
C GLU A 71 16.33 -34.95 -18.38
N LEU A 72 15.81 -35.48 -17.26
CA LEU A 72 15.02 -34.77 -16.27
C LEU A 72 15.91 -33.74 -15.55
N PRO A 73 15.41 -32.53 -15.26
CA PRO A 73 16.21 -31.49 -14.61
C PRO A 73 16.52 -31.86 -13.15
N PRO A 74 17.65 -31.39 -12.60
CA PRO A 74 18.01 -31.65 -11.21
C PRO A 74 17.05 -30.90 -10.26
N ASP A 75 16.78 -31.51 -9.10
CA ASP A 75 16.01 -30.89 -8.01
C ASP A 75 16.76 -29.67 -7.47
N GLU A 76 16.37 -28.47 -7.91
CA GLU A 76 16.78 -27.22 -7.27
C GLU A 76 16.11 -27.13 -5.90
N THR A 77 16.93 -27.10 -4.85
CA THR A 77 16.54 -26.86 -3.48
C THR A 77 15.70 -25.59 -3.36
N ALA A 78 14.54 -25.71 -2.73
CA ALA A 78 13.59 -24.64 -2.45
C ALA A 78 14.24 -23.46 -1.70
N ASP A 79 14.66 -22.44 -2.45
CA ASP A 79 14.77 -21.09 -1.94
C ASP A 79 13.43 -20.39 -2.18
N ASP A 80 12.62 -20.32 -1.11
CA ASP A 80 11.43 -19.48 -1.01
C ASP A 80 11.84 -18.00 -1.16
N ASP A 81 11.69 -17.44 -2.36
CA ASP A 81 11.64 -16.00 -2.56
C ASP A 81 10.67 -15.70 -3.72
N GLU A 82 9.42 -15.44 -3.36
CA GLU A 82 8.34 -14.90 -4.22
C GLU A 82 8.71 -13.51 -4.77
N ASP A 83 9.62 -13.47 -5.72
CA ASP A 83 9.93 -12.31 -6.57
C ASP A 83 9.99 -12.79 -8.02
N ASP A 84 8.84 -13.23 -8.54
CA ASP A 84 8.62 -13.24 -9.98
C ASP A 84 7.66 -12.10 -10.33
N ASP A 85 8.12 -11.29 -11.28
CA ASP A 85 7.29 -10.42 -12.08
C ASP A 85 6.04 -11.21 -12.50
N GLU A 86 4.87 -10.65 -12.21
CA GLU A 86 3.53 -11.22 -12.43
C GLU A 86 3.28 -11.47 -13.93
N ALA A 87 4.01 -12.44 -14.48
CA ALA A 87 3.73 -13.18 -15.68
C ALA A 87 2.87 -14.38 -15.25
N LEU A 88 1.56 -14.13 -15.15
CA LEU A 88 0.49 -15.15 -15.16
C LEU A 88 0.84 -16.49 -14.50
N THR A 89 1.13 -16.51 -13.20
CA THR A 89 1.23 -17.77 -12.46
C THR A 89 -0.13 -18.12 -11.89
N MET A 90 -0.88 -18.94 -12.63
CA MET A 90 -2.07 -19.61 -12.13
C MET A 90 -1.65 -20.59 -11.02
N ASN A 91 -2.39 -20.53 -9.93
CA ASN A 91 -2.15 -21.24 -8.68
C ASN A 91 -2.05 -22.76 -8.91
N GLY A 92 -0.90 -23.36 -8.62
CA GLY A 92 -0.75 -24.82 -8.45
C GLY A 92 0.19 -25.54 -9.41
N GLY A 93 1.42 -25.78 -8.93
CA GLY A 93 2.25 -26.94 -9.31
C GLY A 93 3.19 -26.74 -10.50
N GLY A 94 4.40 -27.31 -10.39
CA GLY A 94 5.26 -27.77 -11.48
C GLY A 94 5.50 -26.78 -12.62
N ARG A 95 6.74 -26.28 -12.72
CA ARG A 95 7.24 -25.36 -13.75
C ARG A 95 7.12 -25.97 -15.17
N LEU A 96 5.91 -25.97 -15.73
CA LEU A 96 5.68 -26.15 -17.15
C LEU A 96 6.02 -24.82 -17.81
N ALA A 97 7.15 -24.81 -18.52
CA ALA A 97 7.51 -23.75 -19.44
C ALA A 97 6.48 -23.70 -20.58
N LEU A 98 5.34 -23.05 -20.33
CA LEU A 98 4.42 -22.62 -21.36
C LEU A 98 5.15 -21.55 -22.19
N VAL A 99 5.80 -22.02 -23.25
CA VAL A 99 6.18 -21.17 -24.38
C VAL A 99 4.91 -20.39 -24.77
N LYS A 100 5.00 -19.07 -24.75
CA LYS A 100 3.93 -18.14 -25.16
C LYS A 100 3.58 -18.40 -26.62
N THR A 101 2.72 -19.38 -26.88
CA THR A 101 2.13 -19.61 -28.20
C THR A 101 0.96 -18.65 -28.32
N THR A 102 1.20 -17.49 -28.94
CA THR A 102 0.10 -16.59 -29.32
C THR A 102 -0.75 -17.35 -30.34
N THR A 103 -1.86 -17.94 -29.90
CA THR A 103 -2.80 -18.61 -30.80
C THR A 103 -3.38 -17.54 -31.72
N LYS A 104 -3.46 -17.83 -33.03
CA LYS A 104 -3.98 -16.93 -34.07
C LYS A 104 -5.47 -16.66 -33.80
N GLY A 105 -5.77 -15.71 -32.93
CA GLY A 105 -7.13 -15.39 -32.48
C GLY A 105 -7.21 -14.56 -31.20
N SER A 106 -6.13 -14.50 -30.40
CA SER A 106 -6.12 -13.72 -29.16
C SER A 106 -6.14 -12.21 -29.45
N ILE A 107 -7.22 -11.55 -29.07
CA ILE A 107 -7.30 -10.09 -29.01
C ILE A 107 -6.81 -9.65 -27.64
N VAL A 108 -5.69 -8.92 -27.62
CA VAL A 108 -5.15 -8.32 -26.40
C VAL A 108 -5.81 -6.97 -26.22
N GLN A 109 -6.71 -6.84 -25.25
CA GLN A 109 -7.30 -5.55 -24.90
C GLN A 109 -6.61 -5.00 -23.65
N ALA A 110 -5.86 -3.91 -23.83
CA ALA A 110 -5.29 -3.17 -22.71
C ALA A 110 -6.40 -2.30 -22.09
N ASP A 111 -6.90 -2.72 -20.92
CA ASP A 111 -7.86 -1.91 -20.16
C ASP A 111 -7.09 -0.93 -19.26
N SER A 112 -6.97 0.32 -19.72
CA SER A 112 -6.43 1.43 -18.94
C SER A 112 -7.58 2.18 -18.24
N PRO A 113 -7.61 2.23 -16.89
CA PRO A 113 -8.69 2.90 -16.20
C PRO A 113 -8.63 4.42 -16.46
N HIS A 114 -9.68 4.97 -17.06
CA HIS A 114 -9.82 6.40 -17.40
C HIS A 114 -9.70 7.37 -16.19
N GLY A 115 -9.66 6.86 -14.94
CA GLY A 115 -9.50 7.62 -13.71
C GLY A 115 -8.13 7.53 -13.03
N GLN A 116 -7.13 6.93 -13.68
CA GLN A 116 -5.79 6.74 -13.10
C GLN A 116 -5.15 8.06 -12.65
N ASN A 117 -5.19 9.09 -13.50
CA ASN A 117 -4.57 10.37 -13.16
C ASN A 117 -5.37 11.15 -12.11
N LEU A 118 -6.70 11.07 -12.16
CA LEU A 118 -7.57 11.78 -11.21
C LEU A 118 -7.40 11.23 -9.79
N SER A 119 -7.36 9.90 -9.62
CA SER A 119 -7.17 9.31 -8.29
C SER A 119 -5.83 9.69 -7.67
N ILE A 120 -4.76 9.80 -8.46
CA ILE A 120 -3.45 10.23 -7.96
C ILE A 120 -3.43 11.72 -7.63
N VAL A 121 -4.06 12.59 -8.44
CA VAL A 121 -4.16 14.03 -8.13
C VAL A 121 -4.96 14.26 -6.84
N VAL A 122 -6.04 13.51 -6.63
CA VAL A 122 -6.84 13.60 -5.39
C VAL A 122 -6.04 13.07 -4.19
N GLU A 123 -5.27 11.99 -4.37
CA GLU A 123 -4.37 11.45 -3.34
C GLU A 123 -3.34 12.50 -2.90
N GLU A 124 -2.63 13.13 -3.85
CA GLU A 124 -1.67 14.20 -3.59
C GLU A 124 -2.31 15.41 -2.90
N LEU A 125 -3.48 15.86 -3.36
CA LEU A 125 -4.18 17.00 -2.77
C LEU A 125 -4.60 16.72 -1.31
N ALA A 126 -5.06 15.49 -1.03
CA ALA A 126 -5.43 15.08 0.32
C ALA A 126 -4.21 15.06 1.27
N ILE A 127 -3.06 14.57 0.79
CA ILE A 127 -1.80 14.58 1.57
C ILE A 127 -1.32 16.01 1.81
N ALA A 128 -1.39 16.88 0.80
CA ALA A 128 -1.06 18.29 0.95
C ALA A 128 -1.95 18.98 2.00
N GLY A 129 -3.24 18.65 2.03
CA GLY A 129 -4.17 19.09 3.08
C GLY A 129 -3.76 18.62 4.48
N LEU A 130 -3.33 17.37 4.63
CA LEU A 130 -2.85 16.83 5.90
C LEU A 130 -1.57 17.52 6.38
N ILE A 131 -0.62 17.77 5.48
CA ILE A 131 0.59 18.56 5.78
C ILE A 131 0.19 19.96 6.26
N ALA A 132 -0.75 20.62 5.57
CA ALA A 132 -1.22 21.94 5.94
C ALA A 132 -1.87 21.95 7.34
N ILE A 133 -2.67 20.94 7.68
CA ILE A 133 -3.26 20.78 9.03
C ILE A 133 -2.16 20.73 10.09
N HIS A 134 -1.11 19.93 9.89
CA HIS A 134 0.00 19.81 10.84
C HIS A 134 0.84 21.09 10.93
N ILE A 135 1.02 21.82 9.83
CA ILE A 135 1.67 23.15 9.83
C ILE A 135 0.83 24.16 10.62
N ILE A 136 -0.48 24.23 10.37
CA ILE A 136 -1.39 25.13 11.10
C ILE A 136 -1.35 24.79 12.59
N SER A 137 -1.38 23.50 12.93
CA SER A 137 -1.30 23.03 14.31
C SER A 137 0.01 23.47 15.00
N LEU A 138 1.13 23.42 14.27
CA LEU A 138 2.44 23.86 14.75
C LEU A 138 2.50 25.38 14.98
N VAL A 139 1.99 26.18 14.05
CA VAL A 139 2.01 27.66 14.15
C VAL A 139 1.06 28.17 15.23
N THR A 140 -0.11 27.56 15.35
CA THR A 140 -1.13 27.97 16.32
C THR A 140 -0.94 27.39 17.71
N GLY A 141 -0.05 26.40 17.88
CA GLY A 141 0.14 25.70 19.14
C GLY A 141 -1.13 25.02 19.63
N SER A 142 -1.97 24.52 18.70
CA SER A 142 -3.33 24.03 19.01
C SER A 142 -3.34 22.79 19.91
N VAL A 143 -2.24 22.05 19.98
CA VAL A 143 -2.08 20.87 20.84
C VAL A 143 -1.50 21.27 22.19
N ALA A 144 -2.35 21.36 23.21
CA ALA A 144 -1.94 21.63 24.58
C ALA A 144 -1.24 20.41 25.22
N GLY A 145 -0.07 20.63 25.84
CA GLY A 145 0.67 19.62 26.61
C GLY A 145 2.18 19.61 26.35
N GLY A 146 2.97 19.03 27.27
CA GLY A 146 4.43 18.97 27.16
C GLY A 146 4.96 18.20 25.94
N HIS A 147 4.17 17.26 25.40
CA HIS A 147 4.50 16.50 24.18
C HIS A 147 3.76 17.02 22.94
N GLY A 148 2.99 18.11 23.04
CA GLY A 148 2.18 18.62 21.91
C GLY A 148 3.00 19.00 20.68
N LEU A 149 4.19 19.58 20.88
CA LEU A 149 5.13 19.88 19.80
C LEU A 149 5.70 18.62 19.14
N ILE A 150 5.95 17.57 19.92
CA ILE A 150 6.46 16.30 19.38
C ILE A 150 5.39 15.64 18.53
N VAL A 151 4.14 15.65 19.00
CA VAL A 151 2.98 15.14 18.26
C VAL A 151 2.86 15.80 16.88
N THR A 152 2.96 17.14 16.80
CA THR A 152 2.83 17.85 15.52
C THR A 152 4.02 17.60 14.60
N ILE A 153 5.25 17.57 15.13
CA ILE A 153 6.46 17.25 14.34
C ILE A 153 6.38 15.83 13.78
N VAL A 154 5.99 14.84 14.59
CA VAL A 154 5.88 13.45 14.15
C VAL A 154 4.78 13.29 13.10
N GLY A 155 3.63 13.94 13.30
CA GLY A 155 2.56 13.99 12.30
C GLY A 155 3.05 14.59 10.97
N LEU A 156 3.77 15.71 11.03
CA LEU A 156 4.34 16.34 9.84
C LEU A 156 5.34 15.44 9.12
N VAL A 157 6.27 14.81 9.86
CA VAL A 157 7.26 13.88 9.30
C VAL A 157 6.57 12.69 8.63
N ASN A 158 5.51 12.14 9.24
CA ASN A 158 4.73 11.06 8.65
C ASN A 158 4.14 11.44 7.29
N TRP A 159 3.42 12.56 7.24
CA TRP A 159 2.77 12.98 6.00
C TRP A 159 3.74 13.47 4.93
N VAL A 160 4.88 14.06 5.31
CA VAL A 160 5.96 14.37 4.37
C VAL A 160 6.58 13.10 3.80
N TYR A 161 6.82 12.07 4.63
CA TYR A 161 7.31 10.78 4.15
C TYR A 161 6.34 10.14 3.15
N VAL A 162 5.04 10.15 3.48
CA VAL A 162 3.99 9.67 2.57
C VAL A 162 3.97 10.48 1.27
N ALA A 163 4.07 11.81 1.33
CA ALA A 163 4.15 12.66 0.13
C ALA A 163 5.36 12.28 -0.75
N ILE A 164 6.51 11.98 -0.15
CA ILE A 164 7.68 11.48 -0.90
C ILE A 164 7.36 10.15 -1.59
N LEU A 165 6.67 9.22 -0.92
CA LEU A 165 6.30 7.93 -1.54
C LEU A 165 5.30 8.09 -2.70
N VAL A 166 4.30 8.96 -2.57
CA VAL A 166 3.30 9.17 -3.64
C VAL A 166 3.90 9.94 -4.81
N THR A 167 4.72 10.96 -4.56
CA THR A 167 5.47 11.65 -5.63
C THR A 167 6.45 10.69 -6.32
N LEU A 168 7.16 9.86 -5.57
CA LEU A 168 8.02 8.81 -6.15
C LEU A 168 7.20 7.86 -7.02
N ARG A 169 5.98 7.47 -6.60
CA ARG A 169 5.08 6.63 -7.39
C ARG A 169 4.63 7.32 -8.68
N LEU A 170 4.42 8.64 -8.68
CA LEU A 170 4.12 9.44 -9.87
C LEU A 170 5.30 9.45 -10.86
N PHE A 171 6.52 9.74 -10.38
CA PHE A 171 7.69 9.88 -11.23
C PHE A 171 8.26 8.54 -11.70
N LEU A 172 8.37 7.54 -10.81
CA LEU A 172 8.97 6.25 -11.14
C LEU A 172 7.98 5.28 -11.77
N GLY A 173 6.66 5.49 -11.59
CA GLY A 173 5.62 4.63 -12.15
C GLY A 173 5.65 4.53 -13.68
N ASN A 174 6.17 5.56 -14.36
CA ASN A 174 6.28 5.61 -15.83
C ASN A 174 7.70 5.33 -16.36
N THR A 175 8.63 4.90 -15.49
CA THR A 175 10.03 4.68 -15.88
C THR A 175 10.44 3.22 -15.70
N LYS A 176 11.56 2.83 -16.32
CA LYS A 176 12.16 1.49 -16.18
C LYS A 176 12.61 1.17 -14.75
N TRP A 177 12.70 2.17 -13.87
CA TRP A 177 13.10 2.06 -12.47
C TRP A 177 11.89 1.92 -11.54
N ARG A 178 10.82 1.27 -12.00
CA ARG A 178 9.62 1.04 -11.20
C ARG A 178 9.98 0.18 -9.99
N VAL A 179 10.03 0.78 -8.80
CA VAL A 179 10.18 0.01 -7.56
C VAL A 179 8.87 -0.77 -7.36
N PRO A 180 8.91 -2.11 -7.39
CA PRO A 180 7.71 -2.91 -7.19
C PRO A 180 7.19 -2.70 -5.76
N ARG A 181 5.86 -2.74 -5.59
CA ARG A 181 5.18 -2.74 -4.28
C ARG A 181 5.11 -1.40 -3.50
N ILE A 182 5.55 -0.23 -4.03
CA ILE A 182 5.36 1.08 -3.35
C ILE A 182 3.90 1.31 -2.94
N TRP A 183 2.96 0.92 -3.79
CA TRP A 183 1.53 1.06 -3.50
C TRP A 183 1.07 0.25 -2.27
N ASN A 184 1.67 -0.92 -2.03
CA ASN A 184 1.36 -1.70 -0.82
C ASN A 184 1.81 -0.96 0.44
N HIS A 185 2.96 -0.27 0.37
CA HIS A 185 3.46 0.55 1.48
C HIS A 185 2.54 1.72 1.79
N THR A 186 2.09 2.47 0.78
CA THR A 186 1.17 3.60 1.01
C THR A 186 -0.19 3.11 1.50
N ALA A 187 -0.74 2.04 0.93
CA ALA A 187 -2.00 1.43 1.38
C ALA A 187 -1.93 0.93 2.84
N PHE A 188 -0.81 0.29 3.23
CA PHE A 188 -0.57 -0.14 4.60
C PHE A 188 -0.54 1.06 5.56
N ILE A 189 0.21 2.12 5.21
CA ILE A 189 0.29 3.33 6.03
C ILE A 189 -1.10 3.95 6.20
N TYR A 190 -1.90 4.09 5.13
CA TYR A 190 -3.24 4.66 5.21
C TYR A 190 -4.18 3.84 6.10
N LEU A 191 -4.16 2.50 5.98
CA LEU A 191 -5.01 1.62 6.79
C LEU A 191 -4.74 1.82 8.28
N PHE A 192 -3.49 1.72 8.71
CA PHE A 192 -3.17 1.82 10.13
C PHE A 192 -3.30 3.25 10.66
N GLN A 193 -2.91 4.25 9.87
CA GLN A 193 -3.11 5.64 10.26
C GLN A 193 -4.60 5.94 10.45
N TRP A 194 -5.45 5.46 9.53
CA TRP A 194 -6.90 5.56 9.67
C TRP A 194 -7.39 4.88 10.96
N LEU A 195 -6.97 3.64 11.24
CA LEU A 195 -7.33 2.92 12.48
C LEU A 195 -6.97 3.71 13.75
N PHE A 196 -5.78 4.31 13.81
CA PHE A 196 -5.37 5.11 14.97
C PHE A 196 -6.18 6.39 15.11
N THR A 197 -6.49 7.05 13.99
CA THR A 197 -7.29 8.27 13.99
C THR A 197 -8.76 8.05 14.37
N ILE A 198 -9.34 6.87 14.16
CA ILE A 198 -10.71 6.54 14.59
C ILE A 198 -10.87 6.71 16.11
N ALA A 199 -9.92 6.17 16.88
CA ALA A 199 -9.96 6.23 18.34
C ALA A 199 -9.87 7.68 18.83
N ILE A 200 -9.01 8.49 18.20
CA ILE A 200 -8.83 9.91 18.53
C ILE A 200 -10.06 10.73 18.13
N PHE A 201 -10.62 10.50 16.94
CA PHE A 201 -11.81 11.17 16.45
C PHE A 201 -13.01 10.93 17.38
N ARG A 202 -13.23 9.67 17.79
CA ARG A 202 -14.25 9.34 18.78
C ARG A 202 -14.05 10.11 20.08
N SER A 203 -12.82 10.12 20.60
CA SER A 203 -12.51 10.85 21.84
C SER A 203 -12.84 12.33 21.74
N VAL A 204 -12.50 12.98 20.62
CA VAL A 204 -12.78 14.40 20.37
C VAL A 204 -14.27 14.73 20.25
N ILE A 205 -15.11 13.76 19.87
CA ILE A 205 -16.58 13.93 19.88
C ILE A 205 -17.12 13.87 21.31
N VAL A 206 -16.62 12.92 22.12
CA VAL A 206 -17.11 12.72 23.49
C VAL A 206 -16.60 13.82 24.43
N HIS A 207 -15.33 14.18 24.31
CA HIS A 207 -14.64 15.17 25.13
C HIS A 207 -14.04 16.28 24.23
N PRO A 208 -14.83 17.30 23.86
CA PRO A 208 -14.39 18.29 22.88
C PRO A 208 -13.23 19.14 23.41
N PRO A 209 -12.07 19.16 22.72
CA PRO A 209 -10.99 20.10 23.00
C PRO A 209 -11.37 21.51 22.49
N PRO A 210 -10.48 22.52 22.61
CA PRO A 210 -10.72 23.84 22.04
C PRO A 210 -11.10 23.75 20.55
N GLN A 211 -12.01 24.64 20.10
CA GLN A 211 -12.66 24.56 18.78
C GLN A 211 -11.68 24.37 17.61
N LEU A 212 -10.53 25.06 17.63
CA LEU A 212 -9.51 24.91 16.59
C LEU A 212 -8.92 23.50 16.56
N ALA A 213 -8.53 22.96 17.71
CA ALA A 213 -7.97 21.61 17.82
C ALA A 213 -9.01 20.55 17.41
N GLN A 214 -10.28 20.76 17.79
CA GLN A 214 -11.38 19.89 17.40
C GLN A 214 -11.56 19.87 15.87
N ILE A 215 -11.62 21.03 15.22
CA ILE A 215 -11.78 21.14 13.77
C ILE A 215 -10.60 20.47 13.04
N LEU A 216 -9.37 20.71 13.49
CA LEU A 216 -8.18 20.12 12.87
C LEU A 216 -8.19 18.58 12.94
N VAL A 217 -8.59 18.01 14.09
CA VAL A 217 -8.71 16.55 14.23
C VAL A 217 -9.83 15.97 13.35
N ILE A 218 -10.97 16.66 13.24
CA ILE A 218 -12.08 16.23 12.37
C ILE A 218 -11.64 16.25 10.90
N LEU A 219 -10.95 17.31 10.47
CA LEU A 219 -10.42 17.41 9.11
C LEU A 219 -9.34 16.36 8.83
N GLU A 220 -8.45 16.10 9.79
CA GLU A 220 -7.46 15.03 9.69
C GLU A 220 -8.13 13.66 9.52
N PHE A 221 -9.16 13.37 10.32
CA PHE A 221 -9.93 12.12 10.19
C PHE A 221 -10.65 12.02 8.83
N ALA A 222 -11.24 13.11 8.34
CA ALA A 222 -11.91 13.13 7.04
C ALA A 222 -10.94 12.86 5.88
N LEU A 223 -9.77 13.50 5.87
CA LEU A 223 -8.75 13.32 4.84
C LEU A 223 -8.11 11.93 4.90
N THR A 224 -7.83 11.41 6.10
CA THR A 224 -7.32 10.03 6.25
C THR A 224 -8.34 8.98 5.84
N THR A 225 -9.63 9.19 6.13
CA THR A 225 -10.71 8.32 5.65
C THR A 225 -10.83 8.37 4.12
N LEU A 226 -10.68 9.54 3.51
CA LEU A 226 -10.63 9.67 2.05
C LEU A 226 -9.47 8.87 1.45
N LEU A 227 -8.26 9.00 2.00
CA LEU A 227 -7.07 8.25 1.55
C LEU A 227 -7.24 6.74 1.72
N PHE A 228 -7.77 6.31 2.86
CA PHE A 228 -8.09 4.89 3.09
C PHE A 228 -9.14 4.38 2.10
N GLY A 229 -10.21 5.15 1.87
CA GLY A 229 -11.24 4.83 0.89
C GLY A 229 -10.68 4.71 -0.51
N LEU A 230 -9.80 5.64 -0.93
CA LEU A 230 -9.09 5.54 -2.20
C LEU A 230 -8.24 4.27 -2.27
N ALA A 231 -7.50 3.92 -1.23
CA ALA A 231 -6.65 2.72 -1.22
C ALA A 231 -7.45 1.41 -1.35
N VAL A 232 -8.61 1.32 -0.70
CA VAL A 232 -9.45 0.11 -0.70
C VAL A 232 -10.29 -0.01 -1.98
N THR A 233 -10.74 1.10 -2.54
CA THR A 233 -11.58 1.14 -3.75
C THR A 233 -10.77 1.12 -5.04
N THR A 234 -9.52 1.60 -5.02
CA THR A 234 -8.67 1.55 -6.21
C THR A 234 -8.17 0.13 -6.49
N ARG A 235 -8.00 -0.16 -7.77
CA ARG A 235 -7.40 -1.40 -8.27
C ARG A 235 -5.96 -1.51 -7.78
N LYS A 236 -5.57 -2.69 -7.28
CA LYS A 236 -4.23 -2.97 -6.75
C LYS A 236 -3.15 -2.49 -7.73
N GLY A 237 -2.35 -1.51 -7.29
CA GLY A 237 -1.20 -0.99 -8.03
C GLY A 237 -1.50 -0.18 -9.30
N ASN A 238 -2.77 0.09 -9.61
CA ASN A 238 -3.21 0.83 -10.81
C ASN A 238 -2.45 0.39 -12.09
N LYS A 239 -2.23 -0.92 -12.21
CA LYS A 239 -1.53 -1.52 -13.35
C LYS A 239 -2.52 -1.66 -14.51
N THR A 240 -2.09 -1.28 -15.72
CA THR A 240 -2.72 -1.73 -16.95
C THR A 240 -2.53 -3.24 -17.03
N VAL A 241 -3.62 -4.00 -16.98
CA VAL A 241 -3.55 -5.45 -17.19
C VAL A 241 -4.01 -5.73 -18.60
N LEU A 242 -3.24 -6.59 -19.26
CA LEU A 242 -3.58 -7.13 -20.56
C LEU A 242 -4.60 -8.25 -20.32
N LEU A 243 -5.81 -8.05 -20.81
CA LEU A 243 -6.82 -9.10 -20.83
C LEU A 243 -6.67 -9.84 -22.15
N GLU A 244 -6.24 -11.09 -22.07
CA GLU A 244 -6.15 -11.99 -23.22
C GLU A 244 -7.49 -12.70 -23.36
N TRP A 245 -8.16 -12.50 -24.49
CA TRP A 245 -9.36 -13.25 -24.85
C TRP A 245 -8.97 -14.48 -25.65
N GLU A 246 -9.47 -15.65 -25.27
CA GLU A 246 -9.30 -16.90 -26.02
C GLU A 246 -10.68 -17.45 -26.40
N ASP A 247 -10.90 -17.71 -27.69
CA ASP A 247 -12.06 -18.41 -28.26
C ASP A 247 -13.45 -17.97 -27.75
N GLY A 248 -13.63 -16.66 -27.47
CA GLY A 248 -14.90 -16.10 -27.02
C GLY A 248 -15.22 -16.33 -25.53
N ILE A 249 -14.26 -16.82 -24.75
CA ILE A 249 -14.37 -16.96 -23.30
C ILE A 249 -13.97 -15.63 -22.65
N GLU A 250 -14.79 -15.16 -21.70
CA GLU A 250 -14.50 -13.93 -20.96
C GLU A 250 -13.31 -14.15 -20.00
N PRO A 251 -12.28 -13.27 -20.02
CA PRO A 251 -11.11 -13.39 -19.17
C PRO A 251 -11.47 -13.22 -17.68
N SER A 252 -10.59 -13.73 -16.80
CA SER A 252 -10.81 -13.59 -15.36
C SER A 252 -10.84 -12.10 -14.96
N ARG A 253 -11.79 -11.76 -14.08
CA ARG A 253 -11.96 -10.40 -13.56
C ARG A 253 -11.15 -10.15 -12.29
N GLU A 254 -10.53 -11.19 -11.74
CA GLU A 254 -9.64 -11.14 -10.58
C GLU A 254 -8.53 -10.08 -10.71
N PRO A 255 -7.77 -9.98 -11.82
CA PRO A 255 -6.73 -8.96 -11.93
C PRO A 255 -7.30 -7.54 -12.06
N LEU A 256 -8.59 -7.37 -12.39
CA LEU A 256 -9.28 -6.08 -12.48
C LEU A 256 -9.86 -5.62 -11.15
N ALA A 257 -9.97 -6.52 -10.17
CA ALA A 257 -10.65 -6.27 -8.91
C ALA A 257 -9.91 -5.25 -8.03
N SER A 258 -10.68 -4.41 -7.32
CA SER A 258 -10.17 -3.60 -6.21
C SER A 258 -9.83 -4.48 -5.01
N LEU A 259 -9.09 -3.97 -4.02
CA LEU A 259 -8.83 -4.72 -2.79
C LEU A 259 -10.14 -5.11 -2.09
N PHE A 260 -11.11 -4.21 -2.08
CA PHE A 260 -12.43 -4.52 -1.54
C PHE A 260 -13.09 -5.69 -2.26
N SER A 261 -13.00 -5.71 -3.59
CA SER A 261 -13.60 -6.76 -4.40
C SER A 261 -12.87 -8.10 -4.23
N LEU A 262 -11.54 -8.09 -4.10
CA LEU A 262 -10.76 -9.27 -3.75
C LEU A 262 -11.12 -9.80 -2.36
N ALA A 263 -11.23 -8.92 -1.35
CA ALA A 263 -11.55 -9.31 0.02
C ALA A 263 -12.98 -9.85 0.18
N THR A 264 -13.93 -9.30 -0.59
CA THR A 264 -15.35 -9.71 -0.55
C THR A 264 -15.69 -10.79 -1.58
N PHE A 265 -14.72 -11.21 -2.40
CA PHE A 265 -14.91 -12.10 -3.55
C PHE A 265 -15.98 -11.61 -4.56
N SER A 266 -16.33 -10.32 -4.53
CA SER A 266 -17.41 -9.77 -5.36
C SER A 266 -17.07 -9.75 -6.86
N TRP A 267 -15.80 -9.91 -7.21
CA TRP A 267 -15.38 -10.09 -8.60
C TRP A 267 -15.96 -11.37 -9.23
N PHE A 268 -16.35 -12.33 -8.41
CA PHE A 268 -16.94 -13.62 -8.81
C PHE A 268 -18.48 -13.57 -8.93
N ASP A 269 -19.13 -12.53 -8.39
CA ASP A 269 -20.60 -12.37 -8.41
C ASP A 269 -21.23 -12.48 -9.80
N PRO A 270 -20.64 -11.89 -10.87
CA PRO A 270 -21.20 -12.04 -12.22
C PRO A 270 -21.23 -13.48 -12.71
N LEU A 271 -20.27 -14.33 -12.28
CA LEU A 271 -20.23 -15.74 -12.66
C LEU A 271 -21.31 -16.53 -11.92
N ILE A 272 -21.48 -16.30 -10.61
CA ILE A 272 -22.56 -16.91 -9.81
C ILE A 272 -23.92 -16.56 -10.42
N LEU A 273 -24.13 -15.28 -10.76
CA LEU A 273 -25.41 -14.82 -11.31
C LEU A 273 -25.71 -15.45 -12.68
N ARG A 274 -24.68 -15.66 -13.52
CA ARG A 274 -24.83 -16.36 -14.81
C ARG A 274 -25.12 -17.84 -14.61
N GLY A 275 -24.48 -18.48 -13.62
CA GLY A 275 -24.75 -19.87 -13.24
C GLY A 275 -26.14 -20.07 -12.66
N TYR A 276 -26.68 -19.09 -11.93
CA TYR A 276 -28.05 -19.15 -11.40
C TYR A 276 -29.13 -18.97 -12.49
N LYS A 277 -28.84 -18.16 -13.52
CA LYS A 277 -29.79 -17.85 -14.61
C LYS A 277 -29.85 -18.92 -15.71
N ARG A 278 -28.92 -19.90 -15.71
CA ARG A 278 -28.86 -20.99 -16.67
C ARG A 278 -29.25 -22.30 -15.99
#